data_AF-A0AAC8TCT8-F1
#
_entry.id   AF-A0AAC8TCT8-F1
#
_cell.length_a   1.000
_cell.length_b   1.000
_cell.length_c   1.000
_cell.angle_alpha   90.00
_cell.angle_beta   90.00
_cell.angle_gamma   90.00
#
_symmetry.space_group_name_H-M   'P 1'
#
loop_
_entity.id
_entity.type
_entity.pdbx_description
1 polymer ?
#
loop_
_entity_poly.entity_id
_entity_poly.type
_entity_poly.pdbx_seq_one_letter_code
_entity_poly.pdbx_strand_id
1 'polypeptide(L)'
;MPVPVEAGSRYGIYHCCCDYPTLPKVKKEVERKKWDGIRESFRQKWSKKFGEWPEEGDMSWPGHHIRDLWHGGDPVDPNNIIPAQPAVHDEYGRQYPGCYAGQAPWNTVGPDRPYTDN
;
A
#
# COMPACT_ATOMS: atom_id res chain seq x y z
N MET A 1 -5.25 -10.77 16.86
CA MET A 1 -4.97 -11.89 15.94
C MET A 1 -4.42 -11.27 14.67
N PRO A 2 -3.17 -11.56 14.29
CA PRO A 2 -2.57 -10.91 13.13
C PRO A 2 -3.29 -11.41 11.89
N VAL A 3 -3.57 -10.53 10.93
CA VAL A 3 -4.09 -10.92 9.61
C VAL A 3 -3.17 -12.04 9.08
N PRO A 4 -3.71 -13.18 8.58
CA PRO A 4 -2.91 -14.32 8.16
C PRO A 4 -1.70 -13.87 7.33
N VAL A 5 -0.56 -14.50 7.55
CA VAL A 5 0.68 -14.18 6.78
C VAL A 5 0.46 -14.43 5.28
N GLU A 6 -0.51 -15.27 4.92
CA GLU A 6 -1.03 -15.45 3.55
C GLU A 6 -1.69 -14.19 2.96
N ALA A 7 -2.14 -13.26 3.82
CA ALA A 7 -2.71 -11.95 3.47
C ALA A 7 -1.76 -10.77 3.80
N GLY A 8 -0.54 -11.08 4.21
CA GLY A 8 0.59 -10.18 4.07
C GLY A 8 0.55 -8.86 4.86
N SER A 9 0.60 -8.94 6.20
CA SER A 9 0.79 -7.75 7.04
C SER A 9 2.14 -7.07 6.87
N ARG A 10 3.16 -7.76 6.35
CA ARG A 10 4.41 -7.16 5.85
C ARG A 10 4.43 -6.92 4.33
N TYR A 11 3.38 -7.32 3.61
CA TYR A 11 3.28 -7.26 2.15
C TYR A 11 2.53 -6.00 1.72
N GLY A 12 1.65 -5.49 2.58
CA GLY A 12 1.01 -4.20 2.41
C GLY A 12 1.92 -3.01 2.73
N ILE A 13 2.88 -3.10 3.66
CA ILE A 13 3.62 -1.93 4.14
C ILE A 13 5.14 -2.11 4.01
N TYR A 14 5.83 -1.16 3.38
CA TYR A 14 7.26 -1.25 3.04
C TYR A 14 8.17 -0.84 4.21
N HIS A 15 9.07 -1.74 4.61
CA HIS A 15 10.32 -1.46 5.35
C HIS A 15 10.28 -0.24 6.29
N CYS A 16 9.49 -0.32 7.35
CA CYS A 16 9.36 0.79 8.32
C CYS A 16 10.55 0.97 9.26
N CYS A 17 11.65 0.24 9.04
CA CYS A 17 12.90 0.41 9.78
C CYS A 17 13.69 1.65 9.35
N CYS A 18 13.29 2.32 8.27
CA CYS A 18 13.94 3.52 7.75
C CYS A 18 13.19 4.78 8.22
N ASP A 19 13.93 5.77 8.70
CA ASP A 19 13.37 7.08 9.05
C ASP A 19 12.91 7.80 7.77
N TYR A 20 11.62 7.71 7.47
CA TYR A 20 10.99 8.41 6.36
C TYR A 20 10.33 9.68 6.88
N PRO A 21 10.80 10.87 6.50
CA PRO A 21 10.17 12.11 6.94
C PRO A 21 8.78 12.26 6.33
N THR A 22 7.85 12.78 7.12
CA THR A 22 6.50 13.12 6.65
C THR A 22 6.53 14.29 5.66
N LEU A 23 5.74 14.20 4.60
CA LEU A 23 5.47 15.32 3.70
C LEU A 23 4.54 16.36 4.37
N PRO A 24 4.66 17.66 4.02
CA PRO A 24 3.64 18.64 4.34
C PRO A 24 2.27 18.22 3.77
N LYS A 25 1.17 18.50 4.50
CA LYS A 25 -0.19 18.13 4.10
C LYS A 25 -0.54 18.53 2.66
N VAL A 26 -0.12 19.72 2.23
CA VAL A 26 -0.34 20.22 0.86
C VAL A 26 0.32 19.32 -0.19
N LYS A 27 1.52 18.79 0.08
CA LYS A 27 2.19 17.86 -0.84
C LYS A 27 1.48 16.51 -0.88
N LYS A 28 1.04 15.99 0.26
CA LYS A 28 0.21 14.76 0.31
C LYS A 28 -1.03 14.88 -0.57
N GLU A 29 -1.75 16.01 -0.51
CA GLU A 29 -2.93 16.27 -1.35
C GLU A 29 -2.59 16.30 -2.85
N VAL A 30 -1.42 16.83 -3.22
CA VAL A 30 -0.95 16.81 -4.61
C VAL A 30 -0.69 15.37 -5.07
N GLU A 31 -0.02 14.55 -4.27
CA GLU A 31 0.20 13.13 -4.61
C GLU A 31 -1.13 12.36 -4.70
N ARG A 32 -2.10 12.68 -3.82
CA ARG A 32 -3.42 12.08 -3.88
C ARG A 32 -4.15 12.40 -5.18
N LYS A 33 -4.12 13.67 -5.62
CA LYS A 33 -4.72 14.08 -6.90
C LYS A 33 -4.08 13.39 -8.10
N LYS A 34 -2.77 13.16 -8.07
CA LYS A 34 -2.09 12.40 -9.13
C LYS A 34 -2.64 10.97 -9.21
N TRP A 35 -2.76 10.28 -8.08
CA TRP A 35 -3.36 8.95 -8.04
C TRP A 35 -4.80 8.94 -8.54
N ASP A 36 -5.64 9.83 -8.04
CA ASP A 36 -7.06 9.90 -8.42
C ASP A 36 -7.24 10.14 -9.94
N GLY A 37 -6.33 10.90 -10.56
CA GLY A 37 -6.35 11.15 -12.00
C GLY A 37 -5.87 9.99 -12.89
N ILE A 38 -5.19 8.99 -12.34
CA ILE A 38 -4.62 7.89 -13.14
C ILE A 38 -5.12 6.50 -12.77
N ARG A 39 -5.77 6.33 -11.60
CA ARG A 39 -6.09 5.02 -10.99
C ARG A 39 -6.82 4.08 -11.94
N GLU A 40 -7.72 4.58 -12.78
CA GLU A 40 -8.45 3.75 -13.74
C GLU A 40 -7.52 3.17 -14.81
N SER A 41 -6.70 4.03 -15.44
CA SER A 41 -5.70 3.60 -16.42
C SER A 41 -4.61 2.72 -15.79
N PHE A 42 -4.28 2.96 -14.52
CA PHE A 42 -3.36 2.13 -13.75
C PHE A 42 -3.90 0.72 -13.60
N ARG A 43 -5.14 0.58 -13.10
CA ARG A 43 -5.82 -0.71 -12.94
C ARG A 43 -5.84 -1.47 -14.26
N GLN A 44 -6.21 -0.81 -15.37
CA GLN A 44 -6.18 -1.44 -16.70
C GLN A 44 -4.79 -1.96 -17.10
N LYS A 45 -3.72 -1.20 -16.85
CA LYS A 45 -2.34 -1.62 -17.15
C LYS A 45 -1.88 -2.76 -16.25
N TRP A 46 -2.19 -2.67 -14.96
CA TRP A 46 -1.94 -3.72 -13.99
C TRP A 46 -2.64 -5.01 -14.41
N SER A 47 -3.92 -4.91 -14.82
CA SER A 47 -4.71 -6.09 -15.19
C SER A 47 -4.17 -6.83 -16.40
N LYS A 48 -3.62 -6.10 -17.37
CA LYS A 48 -2.96 -6.70 -18.54
C LYS A 48 -1.76 -7.57 -18.17
N LYS A 49 -1.12 -7.32 -17.03
CA LYS A 49 0.09 -8.02 -16.58
C LYS A 49 -0.21 -9.12 -15.56
N PHE A 50 -1.20 -8.93 -14.70
CA PHE A 50 -1.41 -9.77 -13.52
C PHE A 50 -2.79 -10.45 -13.45
N GLY A 51 -3.68 -10.21 -14.42
CA GLY A 51 -5.07 -10.66 -14.36
C GLY A 51 -6.00 -9.57 -13.85
N GLU A 52 -7.30 -9.80 -13.86
CA GLU A 52 -8.29 -8.76 -13.55
C GLU A 52 -8.06 -8.08 -12.18
N TRP A 53 -8.16 -6.75 -12.15
CA TRP A 53 -8.11 -6.01 -10.90
C TRP A 53 -9.32 -6.40 -10.06
N PRO A 54 -9.14 -6.83 -8.80
CA PRO A 54 -10.23 -7.41 -8.03
C PRO A 54 -11.27 -6.35 -7.64
N GLU A 55 -12.52 -6.81 -7.54
CA GLU A 55 -13.68 -5.97 -7.27
C GLU A 55 -14.57 -6.62 -6.18
N GLU A 56 -15.38 -5.80 -5.52
CA GLU A 56 -16.42 -6.23 -4.58
C GLU A 56 -17.73 -5.55 -4.99
N GLY A 57 -18.64 -6.31 -5.60
CA GLY A 57 -19.81 -5.74 -6.29
C GLY A 57 -19.36 -4.82 -7.43
N ASP A 58 -19.94 -3.63 -7.51
CA ASP A 58 -19.60 -2.61 -8.52
C ASP A 58 -18.39 -1.74 -8.13
N MET A 59 -17.66 -2.11 -7.07
CA MET A 59 -16.54 -1.33 -6.54
C MET A 59 -15.21 -2.06 -6.73
N SER A 60 -14.32 -1.51 -7.57
CA SER A 60 -12.95 -2.01 -7.64
C SER A 60 -12.24 -1.80 -6.30
N TRP A 61 -11.47 -2.81 -5.86
CA TRP A 61 -10.68 -2.72 -4.64
C TRP A 61 -9.77 -1.48 -4.66
N PRO A 62 -9.51 -0.84 -3.49
CA PRO A 62 -8.57 0.25 -3.40
C PRO A 62 -7.16 -0.18 -3.82
N GLY A 63 -6.43 0.74 -4.45
CA GLY A 63 -5.00 0.61 -4.65
C GLY A 63 -4.28 1.03 -3.37
N HIS A 64 -3.67 0.07 -2.71
CA HIS A 64 -2.86 0.29 -1.52
C HIS A 64 -1.45 0.71 -1.92
N HIS A 65 -1.03 1.89 -1.49
CA HIS A 65 0.37 2.32 -1.61
C HIS A 65 1.20 1.62 -0.54
N ILE A 66 2.24 0.87 -0.91
CA ILE A 66 3.06 0.05 0.01
C ILE A 66 3.95 0.94 0.89
N ARG A 67 4.52 1.98 0.30
CA ARG A 67 4.96 3.18 1.00
C ARG A 67 3.85 4.20 0.84
N ASP A 68 3.26 4.67 1.93
CA ASP A 68 2.16 5.61 1.82
C ASP A 68 2.59 6.99 1.29
N LEU A 69 1.61 7.72 0.74
CA LEU A 69 1.82 9.03 0.14
C LEU A 69 2.36 10.06 1.14
N TRP A 70 2.01 9.96 2.42
CA TRP A 70 2.45 10.93 3.42
C TRP A 70 3.94 10.78 3.72
N HIS A 71 4.51 9.59 3.55
CA HIS A 71 5.93 9.34 3.75
C HIS A 71 6.70 9.26 2.43
N GLY A 72 6.16 9.81 1.34
CA GLY A 72 6.86 9.96 0.05
C GLY A 72 6.78 8.73 -0.86
N GLY A 73 5.79 7.87 -0.68
CA GLY A 73 5.45 6.85 -1.67
C GLY A 73 5.05 7.48 -3.00
N ASP A 74 5.60 6.96 -4.09
CA ASP A 74 5.21 7.39 -5.43
C ASP A 74 3.75 6.97 -5.69
N PRO A 75 2.85 7.92 -6.00
CA PRO A 75 1.44 7.63 -6.20
C PRO A 75 1.13 6.78 -7.44
N VAL A 76 2.10 6.59 -8.35
CA VAL A 76 1.89 5.95 -9.65
C VAL A 76 2.91 4.86 -9.98
N ASP A 77 3.88 4.59 -9.09
CA ASP A 77 4.85 3.51 -9.28
C ASP A 77 4.14 2.14 -9.19
N PRO A 78 4.19 1.31 -10.26
CA PRO A 78 3.58 -0.01 -10.25
C PRO A 78 4.18 -0.98 -9.23
N ASN A 79 5.38 -0.71 -8.70
CA ASN A 79 5.98 -1.49 -7.62
C ASN A 79 5.56 -0.99 -6.22
N ASN A 80 4.90 0.16 -6.15
CA ASN A 80 4.43 0.75 -4.90
C ASN A 80 2.92 0.55 -4.69
N ILE A 81 2.20 -0.10 -5.61
CA ILE A 81 0.73 -0.18 -5.55
C ILE A 81 0.24 -1.60 -5.76
N ILE A 82 -0.61 -2.07 -4.84
CA ILE A 82 -1.27 -3.38 -4.92
C ILE A 82 -2.77 -3.24 -4.71
N PRO A 83 -3.61 -4.11 -5.29
CA PRO A 83 -5.00 -4.18 -4.87
C PRO A 83 -5.08 -4.70 -3.43
N ALA A 84 -5.93 -4.10 -2.61
CA ALA A 84 -6.22 -4.58 -1.26
C ALA A 84 -7.72 -4.55 -1.01
N GLN A 85 -8.27 -5.58 -0.37
CA GLN A 85 -9.67 -5.55 0.08
C GLN A 85 -9.92 -4.32 0.94
N PRO A 86 -11.10 -3.66 0.87
CA PRO A 86 -11.37 -2.43 1.63
C PRO A 86 -11.03 -2.52 3.12
N ALA A 87 -11.49 -3.59 3.80
CA ALA A 87 -11.22 -3.79 5.22
C ALA A 87 -9.72 -3.97 5.53
N VAL A 88 -8.98 -4.63 4.63
CA VAL A 88 -7.53 -4.85 4.75
C VAL A 88 -6.77 -3.56 4.48
N HIS A 89 -7.18 -2.79 3.47
CA HIS A 89 -6.64 -1.47 3.15
C HIS A 89 -6.75 -0.51 4.34
N ASP A 90 -7.90 -0.50 5.02
CA ASP A 90 -8.12 0.31 6.22
C ASP A 90 -7.24 -0.15 7.39
N GLU A 91 -7.02 -1.46 7.53
CA GLU A 91 -6.11 -2.00 8.54
C GLU A 91 -4.67 -1.55 8.29
N TYR A 92 -4.16 -1.62 7.06
CA TYR A 92 -2.84 -1.08 6.75
C TYR A 92 -2.72 0.41 7.10
N GLY A 93 -3.77 1.19 6.80
CA GLY A 93 -3.87 2.60 7.19
C GLY A 93 -3.65 2.83 8.69
N ARG A 94 -4.24 1.97 9.53
CA ARG A 94 -4.11 2.03 11.01
C ARG A 94 -2.72 1.61 11.50
N GLN A 95 -2.00 0.79 10.73
CA GLN A 95 -0.71 0.25 11.13
C GLN A 95 0.47 1.19 10.84
N TYR A 96 0.36 2.06 9.83
CA TYR A 96 1.44 3.00 9.45
C TYR A 96 2.04 3.80 10.61
N PRO A 97 1.28 4.41 11.55
CA PRO A 97 1.87 5.15 12.66
C PRO A 97 2.77 4.30 13.56
N GLY A 98 2.34 3.08 13.89
CA GLY A 98 3.17 2.14 14.68
C GLY A 98 4.39 1.67 13.89
N CYS A 99 4.24 1.54 12.58
CA CYS A 99 5.29 1.19 11.64
C CYS A 99 6.42 2.24 11.68
N TYR A 100 6.12 3.51 11.35
CA TYR A 100 7.12 4.58 11.32
C TYR A 100 7.66 4.97 12.70
N ALA A 101 6.92 4.68 13.77
CA ALA A 101 7.41 4.84 15.14
C ALA A 101 8.38 3.73 15.57
N GLY A 102 8.67 2.75 14.70
CA GLY A 102 9.54 1.62 15.03
C GLY A 102 9.00 0.78 16.18
N GLN A 103 7.67 0.65 16.30
CA GLN A 103 7.03 -0.15 17.34
C GLN A 103 6.92 -1.62 16.91
N ALA A 104 6.86 -2.54 17.87
CA ALA A 104 6.57 -3.94 17.57
C ALA A 104 5.18 -4.08 16.90
N PRO A 105 5.00 -4.96 15.89
CA PRO A 105 5.99 -5.91 15.35
C PRO A 105 6.90 -5.34 14.23
N TRP A 106 6.73 -4.07 13.86
CA TRP A 106 7.40 -3.41 12.72
C TRP A 106 8.89 -3.13 12.94
N ASN A 107 9.35 -3.20 14.18
CA ASN A 107 10.76 -3.10 14.57
C ASN A 107 11.61 -4.35 14.26
N THR A 108 11.10 -5.24 13.41
CA THR A 108 11.79 -6.45 12.96
C THR A 108 11.85 -6.47 11.43
N VAL A 109 12.93 -6.99 10.84
CA VAL A 109 13.14 -7.00 9.39
C VAL A 109 12.08 -7.85 8.68
N GLY A 110 11.33 -7.22 7.76
CA GLY A 110 10.33 -7.78 6.84
C GLY A 110 10.86 -8.81 5.83
N PRO A 111 10.01 -9.61 5.16
CA PRO A 111 10.38 -10.25 3.90
C PRO A 111 10.73 -9.19 2.84
N ASP A 112 11.67 -9.50 1.95
CA ASP A 112 12.20 -8.54 0.96
C ASP A 112 11.20 -8.14 -0.14
N ARG A 113 10.09 -8.88 -0.30
CA ARG A 113 9.12 -8.65 -1.39
C ARG A 113 7.67 -8.77 -0.91
N PRO A 114 6.77 -7.90 -1.42
CA PRO A 114 5.33 -7.93 -1.14
C PRO A 114 4.58 -9.02 -1.91
N TYR A 115 5.29 -9.88 -2.62
CA TYR A 115 4.76 -11.07 -3.30
C TYR A 115 5.75 -12.19 -3.03
N THR A 116 5.46 -13.03 -2.05
CA THR A 116 6.09 -14.33 -1.96
C THR A 116 4.94 -15.32 -2.02
N ASP A 117 4.88 -15.98 -3.17
CA ASP A 117 3.99 -17.08 -3.45
C ASP A 117 4.13 -18.13 -2.34
N ASN A 118 3.00 -18.63 -1.85
CA ASN A 118 2.88 -20.03 -1.46
C ASN A 118 1.75 -20.61 -2.30
#